data_AF-A0A1W9UYF5-F1
#
_entry.id   AF-A0A1W9UYF5-F1
#
_cell.length_a   1.000
_cell.length_b   1.000
_cell.length_c   1.000
_cell.angle_alpha   90.00
_cell.angle_beta   90.00
_cell.angle_gamma   90.00
#
_symmetry.space_group_name_H-M   'P 1'
#
loop_
_entity.id
_entity.type
_entity.pdbx_description
1 polymer ?
#
loop_
_entity_poly.entity_id
_entity_poly.type
_entity_poly.pdbx_seq_one_letter_code
_entity_poly.pdbx_strand_id
1 'polypeptide(L)'
;MMLARLRNSILRTLLKILFKRKLTIEELRARSDKNVSMMGKLPEEILVEQVNIEALKAEWVFRADSDAKKVIFYLHGGGYVTGSAGTHRMLCASLTQNTNAKIFFPEYRLAPEHPFPAALEDATSAYRWLLAQGFEAANIIIGGDSAGGGLSLALIQILKEDGLPLPAGVICLSPWTDLTMSHESHRHKAYADPILLAD
;
A
#
# COMPACT_ATOMS: atom_id res chain seq x y z
N MET A 1 -14.67 27.59 -2.75
CA MET A 1 -13.19 27.64 -2.71
C MET A 1 -12.61 28.00 -1.33
N MET A 2 -13.17 29.00 -0.61
CA MET A 2 -12.68 29.42 0.72
C MET A 2 -12.90 28.36 1.83
N LEU A 3 -14.08 27.71 1.87
CA LEU A 3 -14.40 26.66 2.84
C LEU A 3 -13.47 25.43 2.74
N ALA A 4 -13.11 25.01 1.53
CA ALA A 4 -12.18 23.90 1.32
C ALA A 4 -10.76 24.23 1.80
N ARG A 5 -10.30 25.48 1.60
CA ARG A 5 -9.00 25.96 2.11
C ARG A 5 -8.98 25.99 3.63
N LEU A 6 -10.06 26.46 4.26
CA LEU A 6 -10.18 26.48 5.72
C LEU A 6 -10.19 25.06 6.31
N ARG A 7 -11.00 24.15 5.74
CA ARG A 7 -11.04 22.73 6.11
C ARG A 7 -9.67 22.07 6.01
N ASN A 8 -8.96 22.27 4.90
CA ASN A 8 -7.62 21.72 4.71
C ASN A 8 -6.61 22.31 5.71
N SER A 9 -6.72 23.59 6.04
CA SER A 9 -5.86 24.23 7.04
C SER A 9 -6.08 23.67 8.45
N ILE A 10 -7.33 23.45 8.84
CA ILE A 10 -7.69 22.84 10.13
C ILE A 10 -7.17 21.40 10.19
N LEU A 11 -7.48 20.59 9.17
CA LEU A 11 -7.02 19.20 9.09
C LEU A 11 -5.50 19.10 9.16
N ARG A 12 -4.77 19.92 8.39
CA ARG A 12 -3.31 19.96 8.41
C ARG A 12 -2.78 20.29 9.81
N THR A 13 -3.38 21.25 10.49
CA THR A 13 -2.94 21.65 11.84
C THR A 13 -3.14 20.53 12.85
N LEU A 14 -4.29 19.84 12.81
CA LEU A 14 -4.57 18.68 13.65
C LEU A 14 -3.59 17.53 13.39
N LEU A 15 -3.34 17.21 12.11
CA LEU A 15 -2.39 16.17 11.73
C LEU A 15 -0.98 16.49 12.22
N LYS A 16 -0.49 17.73 12.09
CA LYS A 16 0.83 18.13 12.62
C LYS A 16 0.96 17.89 14.12
N ILE A 17 -0.10 18.11 14.89
CA ILE A 17 -0.12 17.85 16.33
C ILE A 17 -0.03 16.33 16.59
N LEU A 18 -0.80 15.53 15.84
CA LEU A 18 -0.85 14.08 15.97
C LEU A 18 0.47 13.39 15.56
N PHE A 19 1.16 13.91 14.54
CA PHE A 19 2.39 13.33 13.99
C PHE A 19 3.68 13.91 14.59
N LYS A 20 3.64 15.01 15.35
CA LYS A 20 4.80 15.55 16.06
C LYS A 20 5.34 14.65 17.18
N ARG A 21 4.52 13.73 17.70
CA ARG A 21 4.93 12.82 18.78
C ARG A 21 5.82 11.72 18.19
N LYS A 22 7.07 11.63 18.68
CA LYS A 22 7.93 10.45 18.44
C LYS A 22 7.31 9.26 19.17
N LEU A 23 6.97 8.23 18.41
CA LEU A 23 6.39 6.97 18.88
C LEU A 23 7.36 5.84 18.56
N THR A 24 7.35 4.77 19.35
CA THR A 24 8.04 3.53 18.97
C THR A 24 7.35 2.85 17.78
N ILE A 25 8.01 1.89 17.14
CA ILE A 25 7.42 1.16 16.01
C ILE A 25 6.18 0.38 16.47
N GLU A 26 6.22 -0.21 17.67
CA GLU A 26 5.09 -0.92 18.28
C GLU A 26 3.92 0.04 18.51
N GLU A 27 4.17 1.25 19.03
CA GLU A 27 3.13 2.26 19.22
C GLU A 27 2.54 2.73 17.88
N LEU A 28 3.36 2.85 16.82
CA LEU A 28 2.90 3.19 15.48
C LEU A 28 2.01 2.09 14.88
N ARG A 29 2.39 0.81 15.04
CA ARG A 29 1.60 -0.34 14.61
C ARG A 29 0.27 -0.42 15.36
N ALA A 30 0.30 -0.36 16.69
CA ALA A 30 -0.89 -0.37 17.53
C ALA A 30 -1.85 0.79 17.21
N ARG A 31 -1.32 1.99 16.92
CA ARG A 31 -2.13 3.12 16.46
C ARG A 31 -2.77 2.85 15.09
N SER A 32 -2.03 2.25 14.17
CA SER A 32 -2.54 1.90 12.84
C SER A 32 -3.67 0.87 12.94
N ASP A 33 -3.49 -0.17 13.75
CA ASP A 33 -4.50 -1.20 14.01
C ASP A 33 -5.75 -0.63 14.68
N LYS A 34 -5.56 0.27 15.66
CA LYS A 34 -6.69 0.97 16.28
C LYS A 34 -7.46 1.80 15.25
N ASN A 35 -6.76 2.46 14.33
CA ASN A 35 -7.41 3.21 13.26
C ASN A 35 -8.24 2.30 12.34
N VAL A 36 -7.80 1.06 12.07
CA VAL A 36 -8.61 0.07 11.32
C VAL A 36 -9.99 -0.10 11.93
N SER A 37 -10.07 -0.27 13.26
CA SER A 37 -11.36 -0.43 13.95
C SER A 37 -12.28 0.79 13.85
N MET A 38 -11.73 1.97 13.52
CA MET A 38 -12.48 3.21 13.32
C MET A 38 -12.86 3.47 11.85
N MET A 39 -12.36 2.69 10.89
CA MET A 39 -12.62 2.90 9.45
C MET A 39 -14.01 2.45 8.99
N GLY A 40 -14.82 1.91 9.91
CA GLY A 40 -16.17 1.42 9.61
C GLY A 40 -16.17 -0.02 9.10
N LYS A 41 -17.36 -0.50 8.71
CA LYS A 41 -17.52 -1.82 8.11
C LYS A 41 -17.32 -1.72 6.59
N LEU A 42 -16.78 -2.79 6.01
CA LEU A 42 -16.81 -2.95 4.56
C LEU A 42 -18.25 -2.94 4.04
N PRO A 43 -18.48 -2.46 2.80
CA PRO A 43 -19.76 -2.65 2.12
C PRO A 43 -20.10 -4.15 2.03
N GLU A 44 -21.37 -4.51 2.13
CA GLU A 44 -21.82 -5.92 2.20
C GLU A 44 -21.48 -6.70 0.92
N GLU A 45 -21.41 -6.01 -0.21
CA GLU A 45 -21.06 -6.59 -1.49
C GLU A 45 -19.55 -6.90 -1.64
N ILE A 46 -18.71 -6.50 -0.69
CA ILE A 46 -17.27 -6.72 -0.74
C ILE A 46 -16.90 -7.93 0.10
N LEU A 47 -16.32 -8.91 -0.57
CA LEU A 47 -15.79 -10.13 0.03
C LEU A 47 -14.28 -10.01 0.25
N VAL A 48 -13.84 -10.67 1.30
CA VAL A 48 -12.43 -10.81 1.67
C VAL A 48 -12.15 -12.29 1.84
N GLU A 49 -11.17 -12.80 1.11
CA GLU A 49 -10.73 -14.19 1.21
C GLU A 49 -9.25 -14.22 1.55
N GLN A 50 -8.89 -14.96 2.60
CA GLN A 50 -7.49 -15.13 2.99
C GLN A 50 -6.86 -16.27 2.19
N VAL A 51 -5.62 -16.07 1.76
CA VAL A 51 -4.82 -17.09 1.09
C VAL A 51 -3.41 -17.09 1.65
N ASN A 52 -2.80 -18.28 1.71
CA ASN A 52 -1.42 -18.44 2.14
C ASN A 52 -0.56 -18.88 0.93
N ILE A 53 0.53 -18.17 0.72
CA ILE A 53 1.59 -18.48 -0.24
C ILE A 53 2.78 -18.96 0.59
N GLU A 54 2.84 -20.26 0.85
CA GLU A 54 3.79 -20.83 1.81
C GLU A 54 3.67 -20.14 3.18
N ALA A 55 4.68 -19.37 3.60
CA ALA A 55 4.68 -18.60 4.84
C ALA A 55 4.10 -17.18 4.70
N LEU A 56 3.93 -16.68 3.47
CA LEU A 56 3.40 -15.34 3.18
C LEU A 56 1.87 -15.37 3.19
N LYS A 57 1.26 -14.55 4.05
CA LYS A 57 -0.20 -14.36 4.06
C LYS A 57 -0.59 -13.34 2.99
N ALA A 58 -1.79 -13.49 2.43
CA ALA A 58 -2.37 -12.52 1.52
C ALA A 58 -3.90 -12.50 1.64
N GLU A 59 -4.51 -11.44 1.13
CA GLU A 59 -5.96 -11.29 1.00
C GLU A 59 -6.35 -11.02 -0.45
N TRP A 60 -7.42 -11.69 -0.89
CA TRP A 60 -8.24 -11.24 -2.00
C TRP A 60 -9.32 -10.30 -1.47
N VAL A 61 -9.47 -9.14 -2.10
CA VAL A 61 -10.60 -8.23 -1.86
C VAL A 61 -11.32 -7.99 -3.17
N PHE A 62 -12.60 -8.33 -3.24
CA PHE A 62 -13.37 -8.31 -4.49
C PHE A 62 -14.87 -8.16 -4.24
N ARG A 63 -15.62 -7.77 -5.26
CA ARG A 63 -17.08 -7.77 -5.18
C ARG A 63 -17.64 -9.18 -5.30
N ALA A 64 -18.68 -9.51 -4.55
CA ALA A 64 -19.33 -10.83 -4.55
C ALA A 64 -19.84 -11.25 -5.93
N ASP A 65 -20.22 -10.30 -6.78
CA ASP A 65 -20.72 -10.50 -8.14
C ASP A 65 -19.61 -10.51 -9.21
N SER A 66 -18.34 -10.45 -8.80
CA SER A 66 -17.22 -10.27 -9.73
C SER A 66 -16.75 -11.59 -10.37
N ASP A 67 -16.83 -11.65 -11.69
CA ASP A 67 -16.17 -12.66 -12.54
C ASP A 67 -14.79 -12.18 -13.04
N ALA A 68 -14.24 -11.14 -12.41
CA ALA A 68 -13.11 -10.41 -12.94
C ALA A 68 -11.85 -11.26 -13.11
N LYS A 69 -11.30 -11.19 -14.33
CA LYS A 69 -9.99 -11.73 -14.68
C LYS A 69 -8.84 -10.74 -14.42
N LYS A 70 -9.17 -9.48 -14.16
CA LYS A 70 -8.22 -8.40 -13.89
C LYS A 70 -7.87 -8.36 -12.41
N VAL A 71 -6.58 -8.16 -12.12
CA VAL A 71 -6.05 -8.11 -10.76
C VAL A 71 -5.30 -6.81 -10.55
N ILE A 72 -5.55 -6.17 -9.41
CA ILE A 72 -4.67 -5.13 -8.87
C ILE A 72 -3.85 -5.77 -7.74
N PHE A 73 -2.57 -5.99 -8.00
CA PHE A 73 -1.59 -6.44 -7.00
C PHE A 73 -1.17 -5.23 -6.17
N TYR A 74 -1.67 -5.11 -4.94
CA TYR A 74 -1.54 -3.89 -4.15
C TYR A 74 -0.51 -4.03 -3.02
N LEU A 75 0.48 -3.14 -2.99
CA LEU A 75 1.54 -3.05 -2.00
C LEU A 75 1.32 -1.81 -1.13
N HIS A 76 1.12 -2.00 0.18
CA HIS A 76 0.70 -0.93 1.07
C HIS A 76 1.80 0.05 1.48
N GLY A 77 1.41 1.25 1.90
CA GLY A 77 2.31 2.20 2.56
C GLY A 77 2.57 1.86 4.03
N GLY A 78 3.33 2.73 4.71
CA GLY A 78 3.66 2.55 6.14
C GLY A 78 5.15 2.49 6.45
N GLY A 79 5.99 2.99 5.53
CA GLY A 79 7.42 3.16 5.75
C GLY A 79 8.21 1.85 5.90
N TYR A 80 7.68 0.74 5.35
CA TYR A 80 8.22 -0.62 5.54
C TYR A 80 8.21 -1.15 6.99
N VAL A 81 7.62 -0.40 7.93
CA VAL A 81 7.61 -0.75 9.37
C VAL A 81 6.21 -0.91 9.93
N THR A 82 5.20 -0.41 9.23
CA THR A 82 3.77 -0.47 9.62
C THR A 82 2.90 -0.74 8.39
N GLY A 83 1.60 -0.91 8.61
CA GLY A 83 0.62 -1.21 7.58
C GLY A 83 0.25 -2.69 7.58
N SER A 84 -0.92 -2.98 6.99
CA SER A 84 -1.49 -4.32 6.86
C SER A 84 -2.69 -4.28 5.90
N ALA A 85 -3.21 -5.45 5.52
CA ALA A 85 -4.44 -5.55 4.74
C ALA A 85 -5.60 -4.81 5.43
N GLY A 86 -5.69 -4.90 6.76
CA GLY A 86 -6.67 -4.16 7.56
C GLY A 86 -6.61 -2.65 7.35
N THR A 87 -5.41 -2.06 7.39
CA THR A 87 -5.22 -0.61 7.23
C THR A 87 -5.57 -0.08 5.85
N HIS A 88 -5.51 -0.94 4.82
CA HIS A 88 -5.76 -0.57 3.42
C HIS A 88 -7.06 -1.16 2.87
N ARG A 89 -7.84 -1.90 3.67
CA ARG A 89 -8.98 -2.67 3.16
C ARG A 89 -10.08 -1.78 2.58
N MET A 90 -10.36 -0.62 3.16
CA MET A 90 -11.33 0.33 2.60
C MET A 90 -10.88 0.93 1.26
N LEU A 91 -9.57 1.16 1.09
CA LEU A 91 -9.03 1.58 -0.19
C LEU A 91 -9.20 0.45 -1.23
N CYS A 92 -8.86 -0.78 -0.85
CA CYS A 92 -9.00 -1.95 -1.72
C CYS A 92 -10.47 -2.18 -2.11
N ALA A 93 -11.40 -2.03 -1.17
CA ALA A 93 -12.85 -2.08 -1.41
C ALA A 93 -13.28 -1.03 -2.44
N SER A 94 -12.85 0.22 -2.26
CA SER A 94 -13.14 1.29 -3.22
C SER A 94 -12.56 0.99 -4.61
N LEU A 95 -11.32 0.49 -4.68
CA LEU A 95 -10.68 0.14 -5.94
C LEU A 95 -11.46 -0.97 -6.66
N THR A 96 -11.81 -2.07 -5.98
CA THR A 96 -12.57 -3.16 -6.62
C THR A 96 -13.96 -2.69 -7.07
N GLN A 97 -14.65 -1.85 -6.28
CA GLN A 97 -15.94 -1.26 -6.66
C GLN A 97 -15.87 -0.46 -7.96
N ASN A 98 -14.83 0.35 -8.13
CA ASN A 98 -14.71 1.29 -9.24
C ASN A 98 -14.06 0.70 -10.49
N THR A 99 -13.28 -0.38 -10.36
CA THR A 99 -12.53 -0.97 -11.47
C THR A 99 -13.07 -2.31 -11.94
N ASN A 100 -13.92 -2.96 -11.13
CA ASN A 100 -14.30 -4.37 -11.30
C ASN A 100 -13.08 -5.29 -11.46
N ALA A 101 -11.96 -4.96 -10.80
CA ALA A 101 -10.81 -5.84 -10.67
C ALA A 101 -10.79 -6.48 -9.28
N LYS A 102 -10.23 -7.68 -9.15
CA LYS A 102 -9.92 -8.24 -7.83
C LYS A 102 -8.66 -7.59 -7.29
N ILE A 103 -8.61 -7.27 -6.00
CA ILE A 103 -7.39 -6.80 -5.36
C ILE A 103 -6.69 -8.00 -4.76
N PHE A 104 -5.43 -8.20 -5.11
CA PHE A 104 -4.55 -9.14 -4.44
C PHE A 104 -3.61 -8.36 -3.53
N PHE A 105 -3.62 -8.67 -2.23
CA PHE A 105 -2.91 -7.92 -1.22
C PHE A 105 -1.98 -8.86 -0.44
N PRO A 106 -0.67 -8.93 -0.75
CA PRO A 106 0.28 -9.67 0.06
C PRO A 106 0.64 -8.91 1.34
N GLU A 107 0.60 -9.59 2.48
CA GLU A 107 1.04 -9.09 3.79
C GLU A 107 2.57 -9.26 3.90
N TYR A 108 3.32 -8.45 3.15
CA TYR A 108 4.77 -8.55 3.08
C TYR A 108 5.43 -8.25 4.44
N ARG A 109 6.59 -8.87 4.68
CA ARG A 109 7.36 -8.75 5.92
C ARG A 109 7.86 -7.32 6.15
N LEU A 110 7.81 -6.87 7.40
CA LEU A 110 8.15 -5.51 7.82
C LEU A 110 9.46 -5.46 8.60
N ALA A 111 10.17 -4.33 8.47
CA ALA A 111 11.28 -3.96 9.33
C ALA A 111 10.76 -3.52 10.72
N PRO A 112 11.58 -3.62 11.78
CA PRO A 112 12.98 -4.06 11.80
C PRO A 112 13.18 -5.58 11.85
N GLU A 113 12.13 -6.36 12.08
CA GLU A 113 12.22 -7.82 12.21
C GLU A 113 12.71 -8.48 10.92
N HIS A 114 12.30 -7.92 9.79
CA HIS A 114 12.67 -8.35 8.46
C HIS A 114 13.11 -7.13 7.63
N PRO A 115 14.39 -6.73 7.72
CA PRO A 115 14.90 -5.58 6.98
C PRO A 115 14.93 -5.86 5.48
N PHE A 116 15.26 -4.84 4.68
CA PHE A 116 15.54 -5.00 3.26
C PHE A 116 16.53 -6.16 3.02
N PRO A 117 16.27 -7.07 2.04
CA PRO A 117 15.26 -6.99 0.98
C PRO A 117 13.95 -7.76 1.23
N ALA A 118 13.61 -8.14 2.47
CA ALA A 118 12.50 -9.07 2.75
C ALA A 118 11.15 -8.71 2.08
N ALA A 119 10.73 -7.44 2.14
CA ALA A 119 9.50 -6.99 1.50
C ALA A 119 9.50 -7.18 -0.03
N LEU A 120 10.67 -7.01 -0.68
CA LEU A 120 10.83 -7.19 -2.12
C LEU A 120 10.82 -8.68 -2.51
N GLU A 121 11.43 -9.53 -1.69
CA GLU A 121 11.37 -11.00 -1.85
C GLU A 121 9.92 -11.50 -1.77
N ASP A 122 9.15 -11.00 -0.79
CA ASP A 122 7.75 -11.37 -0.60
C ASP A 122 6.88 -10.89 -1.75
N ALA A 123 7.06 -9.62 -2.18
CA ALA A 123 6.34 -9.06 -3.31
C ALA A 123 6.64 -9.83 -4.61
N THR A 124 7.89 -10.23 -4.81
CA THR A 124 8.31 -11.03 -5.98
C THR A 124 7.69 -12.43 -5.94
N SER A 125 7.73 -13.09 -4.77
CA SER A 125 7.14 -14.42 -4.55
C SER A 125 5.63 -14.40 -4.78
N ALA A 126 4.95 -13.37 -4.26
CA ALA A 126 3.52 -13.17 -4.45
C ALA A 126 3.14 -12.91 -5.92
N TYR A 127 3.94 -12.14 -6.66
CA TYR A 127 3.72 -11.92 -8.08
C TYR A 127 3.89 -13.21 -8.90
N ARG A 128 4.95 -13.99 -8.62
CA ARG A 128 5.17 -15.31 -9.23
C ARG A 128 4.01 -16.26 -8.93
N TRP A 129 3.49 -16.22 -7.70
CA TRP A 129 2.32 -17.01 -7.32
C TRP A 129 1.09 -16.64 -8.14
N LEU A 130 0.80 -15.35 -8.36
CA LEU A 130 -0.32 -14.94 -9.23
C LEU A 130 -0.18 -15.49 -10.66
N LEU A 131 1.01 -15.43 -11.24
CA LEU A 131 1.25 -16.01 -12.56
C LEU A 131 1.01 -17.53 -12.55
N ALA A 132 1.47 -18.22 -11.50
CA ALA A 132 1.26 -19.66 -11.32
C ALA A 132 -0.21 -20.05 -11.10
N GLN A 133 -1.04 -19.14 -10.56
CA GLN A 133 -2.50 -19.32 -10.49
C GLN A 133 -3.20 -19.12 -11.85
N GLY A 134 -2.45 -18.80 -12.91
CA GLY A 134 -2.99 -18.63 -14.26
C GLY A 134 -3.45 -17.22 -14.59
N PHE A 135 -3.16 -16.23 -13.74
CA PHE A 135 -3.38 -14.82 -14.12
C PHE A 135 -2.35 -14.40 -15.16
N GLU A 136 -2.84 -13.99 -16.33
CA GLU A 136 -1.97 -13.41 -17.36
C GLU A 136 -1.43 -12.06 -16.88
N ALA A 137 -0.13 -11.82 -17.06
CA ALA A 137 0.50 -10.57 -16.65
C ALA A 137 -0.15 -9.33 -17.29
N ALA A 138 -0.65 -9.46 -18.52
CA ALA A 138 -1.42 -8.42 -19.22
C ALA A 138 -2.77 -8.05 -18.54
N ASN A 139 -3.22 -8.84 -17.56
CA ASN A 139 -4.40 -8.56 -16.75
C ASN A 139 -4.05 -8.11 -15.31
N ILE A 140 -2.77 -7.96 -15.00
CA ILE A 140 -2.29 -7.51 -13.68
C ILE A 140 -1.84 -6.05 -13.76
N ILE A 141 -2.30 -5.23 -12.83
CA ILE A 141 -1.75 -3.91 -12.53
C ILE A 141 -1.11 -3.97 -11.15
N ILE A 142 0.12 -3.47 -11.00
CA ILE A 142 0.72 -3.30 -9.67
C ILE A 142 0.31 -1.92 -9.15
N GLY A 143 -0.24 -1.87 -7.94
CA GLY A 143 -0.57 -0.63 -7.23
C GLY A 143 0.22 -0.51 -5.93
N GLY A 144 0.51 0.70 -5.51
CA GLY A 144 1.03 0.92 -4.17
C GLY A 144 1.16 2.39 -3.78
N ASP A 145 1.17 2.64 -2.47
CA ASP A 145 1.27 3.99 -1.90
C ASP A 145 2.50 4.15 -1.01
N SER A 146 3.08 5.36 -0.97
CA SER A 146 4.24 5.67 -0.12
C SER A 146 5.37 4.64 -0.29
N ALA A 147 5.79 3.95 0.79
CA ALA A 147 6.74 2.84 0.75
C ALA A 147 6.33 1.74 -0.24
N GLY A 148 5.06 1.33 -0.24
CA GLY A 148 4.52 0.36 -1.19
C GLY A 148 4.60 0.83 -2.64
N GLY A 149 4.47 2.12 -2.90
CA GLY A 149 4.68 2.71 -4.22
C GLY A 149 6.14 2.63 -4.68
N GLY A 150 7.09 2.84 -3.77
CA GLY A 150 8.51 2.57 -4.03
C GLY A 150 8.79 1.09 -4.27
N LEU A 151 8.17 0.22 -3.47
CA LEU A 151 8.26 -1.23 -3.60
C LEU A 151 7.70 -1.73 -4.95
N SER A 152 6.59 -1.15 -5.43
CA SER A 152 6.03 -1.45 -6.74
C SER A 152 7.04 -1.20 -7.86
N LEU A 153 7.77 -0.09 -7.79
CA LEU A 153 8.78 0.26 -8.79
C LEU A 153 10.00 -0.66 -8.70
N ALA A 154 10.46 -0.99 -7.49
CA ALA A 154 11.54 -1.95 -7.27
C ALA A 154 11.17 -3.35 -7.80
N LEU A 155 9.94 -3.80 -7.55
CA LEU A 155 9.43 -5.07 -8.07
C LEU A 155 9.48 -5.11 -9.60
N ILE A 156 9.07 -4.06 -10.31
CA ILE A 156 9.20 -4.03 -11.78
C ILE A 156 10.64 -4.24 -12.25
N GLN A 157 11.63 -3.67 -11.56
CA GLN A 157 13.03 -3.88 -11.94
C GLN A 157 13.43 -5.35 -11.76
N ILE A 158 13.10 -5.96 -10.61
CA ILE A 158 13.35 -7.38 -10.37
C ILE A 158 12.64 -8.27 -11.40
N LEU A 159 11.37 -7.99 -11.72
CA LEU A 159 10.65 -8.76 -12.75
C LEU A 159 11.34 -8.69 -14.12
N LYS A 160 11.90 -7.53 -14.49
CA LYS A 160 12.66 -7.36 -15.73
C LYS A 160 13.97 -8.13 -15.70
N GLU A 161 14.73 -8.01 -14.61
CA GLU A 161 16.01 -8.68 -14.42
C GLU A 161 15.87 -10.21 -14.46
N ASP A 162 14.80 -10.73 -13.85
CA ASP A 162 14.47 -12.16 -13.82
C ASP A 162 13.84 -12.68 -15.12
N GLY A 163 13.60 -11.81 -16.12
CA GLY A 163 12.95 -12.18 -17.39
C GLY A 163 11.50 -12.62 -17.24
N LEU A 164 10.80 -12.16 -16.19
CA LEU A 164 9.39 -12.48 -15.97
C LEU A 164 8.47 -11.62 -16.86
N PRO A 165 7.28 -12.15 -17.23
CA PRO A 165 6.24 -11.34 -17.87
C PRO A 165 5.89 -10.12 -17.01
N LEU A 166 5.90 -8.94 -17.63
CA LEU A 166 5.62 -7.69 -16.92
C LEU A 166 4.10 -7.44 -16.82
N PRO A 167 3.64 -6.80 -15.73
CA PRO A 167 2.25 -6.41 -15.59
C PRO A 167 1.85 -5.40 -16.66
N ALA A 168 0.54 -5.26 -16.89
CA ALA A 168 -0.03 -4.27 -17.82
C ALA A 168 0.30 -2.81 -17.45
N GLY A 169 0.61 -2.54 -16.19
CA GLY A 169 1.01 -1.22 -15.73
C GLY A 169 1.28 -1.16 -14.23
N VAL A 170 1.73 0.02 -13.80
CA VAL A 170 1.98 0.35 -12.39
C VAL A 170 1.32 1.68 -12.03
N ILE A 171 0.67 1.72 -10.86
CA ILE A 171 0.07 2.92 -10.29
C ILE A 171 0.72 3.19 -8.93
N CYS A 172 1.36 4.36 -8.80
CA CYS A 172 2.01 4.78 -7.58
C CYS A 172 1.30 5.98 -6.95
N LEU A 173 0.90 5.87 -5.69
CA LEU A 173 0.30 6.95 -4.92
C LEU A 173 1.35 7.56 -3.98
N SER A 174 1.88 8.73 -4.33
CA SER A 174 2.94 9.41 -3.55
C SER A 174 4.12 8.49 -3.20
N PRO A 175 4.78 7.85 -4.19
CA PRO A 175 5.77 6.82 -3.93
C PRO A 175 7.00 7.38 -3.22
N TRP A 176 7.51 6.64 -2.23
CA TRP A 176 8.78 6.93 -1.59
C TRP A 176 9.91 6.21 -2.32
N THR A 177 10.64 6.93 -3.16
CA THR A 177 11.65 6.38 -4.08
C THR A 177 13.09 6.75 -3.75
N ASP A 178 13.29 7.63 -2.77
CA ASP A 178 14.61 8.06 -2.30
C ASP A 178 14.69 7.96 -0.77
N LEU A 179 15.37 6.92 -0.28
CA LEU A 179 15.58 6.70 1.16
C LEU A 179 16.62 7.66 1.75
N THR A 180 17.42 8.35 0.92
CA THR A 180 18.33 9.41 1.40
C THR A 180 17.57 10.67 1.81
N MET A 181 16.31 10.81 1.37
CA MET A 181 15.45 11.97 1.60
C MET A 181 16.14 13.29 1.18
N SER A 182 16.98 13.23 0.15
CA SER A 182 17.87 14.33 -0.23
C SER A 182 17.19 15.41 -1.08
N HIS A 183 16.02 15.12 -1.64
CA HIS A 183 15.34 16.02 -2.55
C HIS A 183 14.85 17.30 -1.85
N GLU A 184 14.99 18.46 -2.52
CA GLU A 184 14.71 19.79 -1.94
C GLU A 184 13.25 19.97 -1.47
N SER A 185 12.33 19.17 -1.98
CA SER A 185 10.92 19.19 -1.55
C SER A 185 10.77 18.91 -0.06
N HIS A 186 11.66 18.11 0.56
CA HIS A 186 11.62 17.88 2.00
C HIS A 186 11.73 19.22 2.76
N ARG A 187 12.57 20.14 2.30
CA ARG A 187 12.73 21.47 2.90
C ARG A 187 11.64 22.45 2.46
N HIS A 188 11.48 22.65 1.15
CA HIS A 188 10.58 23.67 0.62
C HIS A 188 9.09 23.32 0.77
N LYS A 189 8.71 22.06 1.02
CA LYS A 189 7.32 21.65 1.29
C LYS A 189 7.05 21.27 2.75
N ALA A 190 8.03 21.32 3.65
CA ALA A 190 7.85 21.05 5.08
C ALA A 190 6.70 21.85 5.73
N TYR A 191 6.50 23.10 5.28
CA TYR A 191 5.41 23.93 5.80
C TYR A 191 4.03 23.38 5.40
N ALA A 192 3.93 22.71 4.25
CA ALA A 192 2.70 22.19 3.70
C ALA A 192 2.42 20.74 4.14
N ASP A 193 3.45 19.93 4.34
CA ASP A 193 3.33 18.53 4.73
C ASP A 193 2.89 18.39 6.20
N PRO A 194 1.79 17.69 6.49
CA PRO A 194 1.32 17.48 7.85
C PRO A 194 1.97 16.29 8.58
N ILE A 195 2.71 15.44 7.87
CA ILE A 195 3.21 14.14 8.35
C ILE A 195 4.73 14.15 8.40
N LEU A 196 5.38 14.46 7.27
CA LEU A 196 6.83 14.50 7.15
C LEU A 196 7.33 15.86 7.64
N LEU A 197 8.02 15.87 8.78
CA LEU A 197 8.71 17.05 9.27
C LEU A 197 10.09 17.08 8.62
N ALA A 198 10.49 18.26 8.11
CA ALA A 198 11.91 18.52 7.89
C ALA A 198 12.55 18.81 9.25
N ASP A 199 13.69 18.16 9.51
CA ASP A 199 14.58 18.53 10.61
C ASP A 199 15.19 19.92 10.38
#